data_AF-A0A6H1ZHT2-F1
#
_entry.id   AF-A0A6H1ZHT2-F1
#
_cell.length_a   1.000
_cell.length_b   1.000
_cell.length_c   1.000
_cell.angle_alpha   90.00
_cell.angle_beta   90.00
_cell.angle_gamma   90.00
#
_symmetry.space_group_name_H-M   'P 1'
#
loop_
_entity.id
_entity.type
_entity.pdbx_description
1 polymer ?
#
loop_
_entity_poly.entity_id
_entity_poly.type
_entity_poly.pdbx_seq_one_letter_code
_entity_poly.pdbx_strand_id
1 'polypeptide(L)'
;MIYKTILTMNGKDYEGKGDTLFDALSNIPLTYLEIKNKGVIKVIKKEGKKIKTAEKLFVLRLLRMIFANKLRRHAWAKNLDYLLMEAAHNEK
;
A
#
# COMPACT_ATOMS: atom_id res chain seq x y z
N MET A 1 -9.61 12.54 -5.72
CA MET A 1 -8.57 11.52 -6.07
C MET A 1 -8.74 10.41 -5.06
N ILE A 2 -8.78 9.14 -5.48
CA ILE A 2 -9.02 8.04 -4.54
C ILE A 2 -7.88 7.04 -4.63
N TYR A 3 -7.28 6.73 -3.48
CA TYR A 3 -6.34 5.63 -3.32
C TYR A 3 -7.04 4.42 -2.72
N LYS A 4 -6.70 3.24 -3.25
CA LYS A 4 -7.03 1.94 -2.67
C LYS A 4 -5.74 1.17 -2.49
N THR A 5 -5.54 0.61 -1.30
CA THR A 5 -4.42 -0.28 -0.99
C THR A 5 -4.96 -1.65 -0.63
N ILE A 6 -4.35 -2.69 -1.20
CA ILE A 6 -4.68 -4.09 -0.94
C ILE A 6 -3.42 -4.75 -0.41
N LEU A 7 -3.46 -5.24 0.81
CA LEU A 7 -2.42 -6.10 1.37
C LEU A 7 -2.84 -7.56 1.19
N THR A 8 -2.10 -8.30 0.38
CA THR A 8 -2.25 -9.75 0.23
C THR A 8 -1.23 -10.47 1.11
N MET A 9 -1.71 -11.26 2.06
CA MET A 9 -0.87 -12.07 2.97
C MET A 9 -1.57 -13.40 3.23
N ASN A 10 -0.85 -14.53 3.08
CA ASN A 10 -1.39 -15.88 3.27
C ASN A 10 -2.66 -16.19 2.46
N GLY A 11 -2.74 -15.69 1.22
CA GLY A 11 -3.92 -15.87 0.37
C GLY A 11 -5.16 -15.09 0.84
N LYS A 12 -5.02 -14.19 1.82
CA LYS A 12 -6.07 -13.26 2.26
C LYS A 12 -5.73 -11.84 1.82
N ASP A 13 -6.77 -11.12 1.39
CA ASP A 13 -6.68 -9.73 0.99
C ASP A 13 -7.30 -8.82 2.04
N TYR A 14 -6.57 -7.76 2.37
CA TYR A 14 -6.99 -6.74 3.33
C TYR A 14 -6.96 -5.38 2.64
N GLU A 15 -8.11 -4.73 2.57
CA GLU A 15 -8.27 -3.51 1.79
C GLU A 15 -8.39 -2.27 2.69
N GLY A 16 -7.84 -1.17 2.20
CA GLY A 16 -8.05 0.17 2.75
C GLY A 16 -8.22 1.18 1.62
N LYS A 17 -9.01 2.23 1.87
CA LYS A 17 -9.26 3.31 0.91
C LYS A 17 -9.07 4.65 1.58
N GLY A 18 -8.69 5.67 0.83
CA GLY A 18 -8.55 7.03 1.35
C GLY A 18 -8.20 8.05 0.28
N ASP A 19 -8.23 9.32 0.68
CA ASP A 19 -7.88 10.45 -0.20
C ASP A 19 -6.37 10.55 -0.42
N THR A 20 -5.58 10.04 0.54
CA THR A 20 -4.15 9.85 0.40
C THR A 20 -3.75 8.37 0.51
N LEU A 21 -2.55 8.06 0.04
CA LEU A 21 -1.95 6.73 0.14
C LEU A 21 -1.68 6.34 1.61
N PHE A 22 -1.41 7.34 2.47
CA PHE A 22 -1.29 7.14 3.92
C PHE A 22 -2.63 6.75 4.55
N ASP A 23 -3.72 7.39 4.16
CA ASP A 23 -5.06 7.08 4.66
C ASP A 23 -5.48 5.68 4.21
N ALA A 24 -5.27 5.36 2.92
CA ALA A 24 -5.55 4.03 2.40
C ALA A 24 -4.79 2.94 3.18
N LEU A 25 -3.49 3.10 3.42
CA LEU A 25 -2.70 2.18 4.25
C LEU A 25 -3.18 2.11 5.69
N SER A 26 -3.61 3.24 6.27
CA SER A 26 -4.07 3.31 7.65
C SER A 26 -5.45 2.69 7.85
N ASN A 27 -6.25 2.63 6.79
CA ASN A 27 -7.60 2.07 6.80
C ASN A 27 -7.63 0.56 6.50
N ILE A 28 -6.49 -0.07 6.23
CA ILE A 28 -6.40 -1.53 6.22
C ILE A 28 -6.66 -2.01 7.66
N PRO A 29 -7.65 -2.89 7.90
CA PRO A 29 -8.08 -3.30 9.24
C PRO A 29 -7.13 -4.35 9.84
N LEU A 30 -5.85 -4.00 9.94
CA LEU A 30 -4.80 -4.85 10.48
C LEU A 30 -3.89 -4.06 11.41
N THR A 31 -3.57 -4.68 12.52
CA THR A 31 -2.53 -4.26 13.45
C THR A 31 -1.23 -5.01 13.19
N TYR A 32 -0.12 -4.53 13.75
CA TYR A 32 1.18 -5.18 13.61
C TYR A 32 1.21 -6.63 14.16
N LEU A 33 0.33 -6.96 15.10
CA LEU A 33 0.20 -8.30 15.71
C LEU A 33 -0.40 -9.31 14.73
N GLU A 34 -1.29 -8.86 13.85
CA GLU A 34 -1.95 -9.69 12.86
C GLU A 34 -1.05 -9.95 11.65
N ILE A 35 0.00 -9.14 11.47
CA ILE A 35 1.00 -9.34 10.43
C ILE A 35 1.97 -10.45 10.84
N LYS A 36 1.74 -11.64 10.30
CA LYS A 36 2.50 -12.85 10.62
C LYS A 36 3.39 -13.34 9.48
N ASN A 37 3.22 -12.86 8.26
CA ASN A 37 3.95 -13.32 7.09
C ASN A 37 4.42 -12.15 6.20
N LYS A 38 5.26 -12.48 5.21
CA LYS A 38 5.50 -11.57 4.08
C LYS A 38 4.18 -11.33 3.33
N GLY A 39 4.08 -10.19 2.67
CA GLY A 39 2.88 -9.84 1.92
C GLY A 39 3.19 -8.90 0.77
N VAL A 40 2.25 -8.78 -0.16
CA VAL A 40 2.32 -7.83 -1.27
C VAL A 40 1.36 -6.70 -0.97
N ILE A 41 1.84 -5.46 -1.05
CA ILE A 41 0.96 -4.29 -1.04
C ILE A 41 0.77 -3.85 -2.48
N LYS A 42 -0.47 -3.94 -2.96
CA LYS A 42 -0.92 -3.35 -4.21
C LYS A 42 -1.55 -2.00 -3.92
N VAL A 43 -1.18 -1.01 -4.71
CA VAL A 43 -1.68 0.36 -4.62
C VAL A 43 -2.37 0.69 -5.93
N ILE A 44 -3.57 1.23 -5.82
CA ILE A 44 -4.41 1.61 -6.95
C ILE A 44 -4.77 3.07 -6.75
N LYS A 45 -4.44 3.91 -7.73
CA LYS A 45 -4.77 5.33 -7.75
C LYS A 45 -5.75 5.59 -8.88
N LYS A 46 -6.91 6.16 -8.55
CA LYS A 46 -7.93 6.55 -9.53
C LYS A 46 -8.02 8.08 -9.64
N GLU A 47 -7.76 8.57 -10.84
CA GLU A 47 -7.85 9.99 -11.23
C GLU A 47 -8.79 10.11 -12.45
N GLY A 48 -10.07 10.37 -12.19
CA GLY A 48 -11.10 10.38 -13.24
C GLY A 48 -11.22 9.01 -13.92
N LYS A 49 -10.92 8.95 -15.23
CA LYS A 49 -10.89 7.71 -16.03
C LYS A 49 -9.54 6.98 -15.99
N LYS A 50 -8.48 7.62 -15.48
CA LYS A 50 -7.14 7.02 -15.40
C LYS A 50 -7.02 6.18 -14.13
N ILE A 51 -6.54 4.95 -14.29
CA ILE A 51 -6.23 4.03 -13.19
C ILE A 51 -4.74 3.72 -13.28
N LYS A 52 -4.02 3.96 -12.19
CA LYS A 52 -2.62 3.58 -12.05
C LYS A 52 -2.50 2.52 -10.98
N THR A 53 -1.64 1.54 -11.20
CA THR A 53 -1.42 0.45 -10.26
C THR A 53 0.07 0.20 -10.04
N ALA A 54 0.45 -0.08 -8.80
CA ALA A 54 1.80 -0.51 -8.46
C ALA A 54 1.74 -1.56 -7.36
N GLU A 55 2.70 -2.48 -7.37
CA GLU A 55 2.76 -3.60 -6.43
C GLU A 55 4.16 -3.72 -5.86
N LYS A 56 4.27 -4.00 -4.56
CA LYS A 56 5.55 -4.23 -3.92
C LYS A 56 5.46 -5.36 -2.91
N LEU A 57 6.40 -6.31 -3.01
CA LEU A 57 6.60 -7.35 -2.01
C LEU A 57 7.30 -6.77 -0.78
N PHE A 58 6.76 -7.08 0.39
CA PHE A 58 7.33 -6.73 1.69
C PHE A 58 7.66 -7.99 2.49
N VAL A 59 8.91 -8.08 2.94
CA VAL A 59 9.29 -9.06 3.95
C VAL A 59 8.62 -8.74 5.29
N LEU A 60 8.38 -9.76 6.11
CA LEU A 60 7.65 -9.66 7.38
C LEU A 60 8.09 -8.48 8.26
N ARG A 61 9.41 -8.30 8.43
CA ARG A 61 9.97 -7.23 9.28
C ARG A 61 9.54 -5.84 8.81
N LEU A 62 9.67 -5.56 7.51
CA LEU A 62 9.29 -4.26 6.95
C LEU A 62 7.78 -4.05 7.01
N LEU A 63 7.01 -5.10 6.70
CA LEU A 63 5.56 -5.04 6.75
C LEU A 63 5.08 -4.73 8.18
N ARG A 64 5.59 -5.42 9.20
CA ARG A 64 5.29 -5.09 10.60
C ARG A 64 5.62 -3.64 10.96
N MET A 65 6.76 -3.12 10.50
CA MET A 65 7.15 -1.73 10.78
C MET A 65 6.18 -0.71 10.19
N ILE A 66 5.62 -0.97 9.00
CA ILE A 66 4.60 -0.11 8.37
C ILE A 66 3.35 -0.02 9.24
N PHE A 67 2.89 -1.16 9.78
CA PHE A 67 1.64 -1.21 10.53
C PHE A 67 1.81 -0.87 12.01
N ALA A 68 3.03 -0.97 12.56
CA ALA A 68 3.34 -0.64 13.95
C ALA A 68 3.55 0.87 14.21
N ASN A 69 3.95 1.66 13.22
CA ASN A 69 4.39 3.03 13.44
C ASN A 69 3.89 4.02 12.37
N LYS A 70 3.24 5.10 12.80
CA LYS A 70 2.67 6.14 11.92
C LYS A 70 3.72 6.80 11.00
N LEU A 71 4.90 7.13 11.52
CA LEU A 71 5.97 7.74 10.72
C LEU A 71 6.50 6.79 9.66
N ARG A 72 6.70 5.51 10.02
CA ARG A 72 7.12 4.47 9.06
C ARG A 72 6.05 4.24 8.00
N ARG A 73 4.78 4.22 8.39
CA ARG A 73 3.65 4.14 7.45
C ARG A 73 3.66 5.30 6.46
N HIS A 74 3.87 6.52 6.96
CA HIS A 74 3.93 7.70 6.10
C HIS A 74 5.13 7.67 5.15
N ALA A 75 6.32 7.26 5.62
CA ALA A 75 7.49 7.12 4.77
C ALA A 75 7.25 6.08 3.65
N TRP A 76 6.64 4.94 3.99
CA TRP A 76 6.29 3.93 3.00
C TRP A 76 5.17 4.36 2.06
N ALA A 77 4.21 5.15 2.52
CA ALA A 77 3.20 5.75 1.65
C ALA A 77 3.85 6.61 0.55
N LYS A 78 4.86 7.44 0.91
CA LYS A 78 5.62 8.24 -0.06
C LYS A 78 6.40 7.36 -1.05
N ASN A 79 7.09 6.32 -0.56
CA ASN A 79 7.84 5.40 -1.42
C ASN A 79 6.93 4.64 -2.40
N LEU A 80 5.76 4.22 -1.94
CA LEU A 80 4.79 3.52 -2.80
C LEU A 80 4.15 4.46 -3.83
N ASP A 81 3.92 5.72 -3.48
CA ASP A 81 3.46 6.73 -4.43
C ASP A 81 4.51 7.03 -5.50
N TYR A 82 5.78 7.10 -5.12
CA TYR A 82 6.90 7.21 -6.08
C TYR A 82 6.94 6.04 -7.06
N LEU A 83 6.85 4.81 -6.56
CA LEU A 83 6.82 3.61 -7.42
C LEU A 83 5.61 3.61 -8.37
N LEU A 84 4.47 4.12 -7.92
CA LEU A 84 3.28 4.29 -8.75
C LEU A 84 3.50 5.32 -9.87
N MET A 85 4.27 6.38 -9.60
CA MET A 85 4.64 7.36 -10.62
C MET A 85 5.65 6.79 -11.63
N GLU A 86 6.65 6.03 -11.17
CA GLU A 86 7.62 5.36 -12.06
C GLU A 86 6.97 4.30 -12.95
N ALA A 87 6.09 3.46 -12.38
CA ALA A 87 5.36 2.45 -13.15
C ALA A 87 4.58 3.08 -14.31
N ALA A 88 3.94 4.23 -14.07
CA ALA A 88 3.21 4.97 -15.09
C ALA A 88 4.12 5.67 -16.14
N HIS A 89 5.41 5.83 -15.86
CA HIS A 89 6.37 6.39 -16.81
C HIS A 89 6.91 5.34 -17.78
N ASN A 90 7.00 4.08 -17.34
CA ASN A 90 7.52 2.96 -18.14
C ASN A 90 6.48 2.32 -19.09
N GLU A 91 5.23 2.78 -19.07
CA GLU A 91 4.16 2.35 -19.98
C GLU A 91 4.02 3.24 -21.24
N LYS A 92 5.04 4.05 -21.57
CA LYS A 92 5.13 4.89 -22.77
C LYS A 92 6.22 4.40 -23.72
#